data_AF-A0A959BKM7-F1
#
_entry.id   AF-A0A959BKM7-F1
#
_cell.length_a   1.000
_cell.length_b   1.000
_cell.length_c   1.000
_cell.angle_alpha   90.00
_cell.angle_beta   90.00
_cell.angle_gamma   90.00
#
_symmetry.space_group_name_H-M   'P 1'
#
loop_
_entity.id
_entity.type
_entity.pdbx_description
1 polymer ?
#
loop_
_entity_poly.entity_id
_entity_poly.type
_entity_poly.pdbx_seq_one_letter_code
_entity_poly.pdbx_strand_id
1 'polypeptide(L)' 'MSTTAADWIAIAKQVAANPFVKIACPNCSEGYLQILIVPWENNEPKVDVHLICEHCGTRNTITKEAEVVGSVSNGNAFG' A
#
# COMPACT_ATOMS: atom_id res chain seq x y z
N MET A 1 22.55 -3.91 -5.85
CA MET A 1 22.61 -2.43 -6.01
C MET A 1 21.95 -1.83 -4.79
N SER A 2 22.49 -0.76 -4.21
CA SER A 2 21.86 -0.14 -3.03
C SER A 2 20.68 0.74 -3.48
N THR A 3 19.45 0.37 -3.10
CA THR A 3 18.26 1.18 -3.38
C THR A 3 18.33 2.55 -2.74
N THR A 4 17.85 3.58 -3.44
CA THR A 4 17.76 4.94 -2.91
C THR A 4 16.35 5.25 -2.42
N ALA A 5 16.21 6.31 -1.60
CA ALA A 5 14.90 6.83 -1.21
C ALA A 5 14.05 7.26 -2.43
N ALA A 6 14.69 7.75 -3.50
CA ALA A 6 13.99 8.18 -4.71
C ALA A 6 13.31 7.00 -5.43
N ASP A 7 13.96 5.83 -5.47
CA ASP A 7 13.38 4.60 -6.03
C ASP A 7 12.12 4.20 -5.28
N TRP A 8 12.19 4.22 -3.95
CA TRP A 8 11.05 3.92 -3.09
C TRP A 8 9.89 4.91 -3.24
N ILE A 9 10.19 6.21 -3.41
CA ILE A 9 9.16 7.23 -3.68
C ILE A 9 8.48 6.96 -5.03
N ALA A 10 9.24 6.59 -6.07
CA ALA A 10 8.68 6.27 -7.39
C ALA A 10 7.77 5.03 -7.33
N ILE A 11 8.17 4.01 -6.58
CA ILE A 11 7.37 2.80 -6.31
C ILE A 11 6.09 3.18 -5.55
N ALA A 12 6.20 3.99 -4.51
CA ALA A 12 5.06 4.43 -3.71
C ALA A 12 3.99 5.15 -4.56
N LYS A 13 4.41 6.00 -5.52
CA LYS A 13 3.50 6.66 -6.46
C LYS A 13 2.75 5.68 -7.35
N GLN A 14 3.44 4.65 -7.87
CA GLN A 14 2.81 3.62 -8.70
C GLN A 14 1.78 2.81 -7.89
N VAL A 15 2.16 2.39 -6.68
CA VAL A 15 1.26 1.64 -5.78
C VAL A 15 0.08 2.49 -5.31
N ALA A 16 0.26 3.81 -5.17
CA ALA A 16 -0.84 4.73 -4.89
C ALA A 16 -1.83 4.87 -6.04
N ALA A 17 -1.36 4.84 -7.29
CA ALA A 17 -2.23 4.86 -8.45
C ALA A 17 -2.93 3.52 -8.70
N ASN A 18 -2.23 2.40 -8.47
CA ASN A 18 -2.76 1.05 -8.65
C ASN A 18 -2.13 0.08 -7.66
N PRO A 19 -2.86 -0.42 -6.65
CA PRO A 19 -2.32 -1.35 -5.65
C PRO A 19 -1.98 -2.75 -6.20
N PHE A 20 -2.44 -3.09 -7.41
CA PHE A 20 -2.19 -4.39 -8.05
C PHE A 20 -1.01 -4.36 -9.03
N VAL A 21 -0.24 -3.26 -9.05
CA VAL A 21 0.93 -3.12 -9.91
C VAL A 21 2.01 -4.14 -9.55
N LYS A 22 2.58 -4.80 -10.56
CA LYS A 22 3.76 -5.65 -10.38
C LYS A 22 5.02 -4.79 -10.49
N ILE A 23 5.78 -4.70 -9.39
CA ILE A 23 6.99 -3.90 -9.32
C ILE A 23 8.19 -4.81 -9.09
N ALA A 24 9.21 -4.69 -9.94
CA ALA A 24 10.47 -5.40 -9.74
C ALA A 24 11.18 -4.87 -8.48
N CYS A 25 11.85 -5.75 -7.74
CA CYS A 25 12.56 -5.37 -6.54
C CYS A 25 13.69 -4.40 -6.89
N PRO A 26 13.68 -3.17 -6.35
CA PRO A 26 14.68 -2.17 -6.71
C PRO A 26 16.08 -2.51 -6.13
N ASN A 27 16.18 -3.47 -5.20
CA ASN A 27 17.43 -3.83 -4.52
C ASN A 27 18.20 -4.95 -5.22
N CYS A 28 17.52 -6.07 -5.50
CA CYS A 28 18.14 -7.23 -6.13
C CYS A 28 17.82 -7.35 -7.64
N SER A 29 16.73 -6.75 -8.13
CA SER A 29 16.24 -6.94 -9.52
C SER A 29 15.90 -8.39 -9.91
N GLU A 30 16.01 -9.35 -9.00
CA GLU A 30 15.81 -10.79 -9.25
C GLU A 30 14.41 -11.29 -8.83
N GLY A 31 13.55 -10.41 -8.32
CA GLY A 31 12.19 -10.75 -7.90
C GLY A 31 11.24 -9.58 -7.98
N TYR A 32 9.96 -9.82 -7.64
CA TYR A 32 8.93 -8.80 -7.55
C TYR A 32 8.62 -8.46 -6.10
N LEU A 33 8.09 -7.25 -5.88
CA LEU A 33 7.53 -6.85 -4.60
C LEU A 33 6.13 -7.43 -4.45
N GLN A 34 5.92 -8.19 -3.39
CA GLN A 34 4.61 -8.54 -2.88
C GLN A 34 4.02 -7.32 -2.18
N ILE A 35 2.76 -6.99 -2.51
CA ILE A 35 2.04 -5.84 -1.96
C ILE A 35 0.93 -6.38 -1.05
N LEU A 36 0.99 -6.04 0.24
CA LEU A 36 -0.04 -6.39 1.21
C LEU A 36 -0.65 -5.10 1.76
N ILE A 37 -1.98 -5.00 1.72
CA ILE A 37 -2.73 -3.87 2.29
C ILE A 37 -3.37 -4.36 3.58
N VAL A 38 -3.02 -3.71 4.68
CA VAL A 38 -3.52 -4.03 6.01
C VAL A 38 -4.27 -2.80 6.53
N PRO A 39 -5.56 -2.90 6.86
CA PRO A 39 -6.27 -1.81 7.52
C PRO A 39 -5.68 -1.57 8.90
N TRP A 40 -5.57 -0.31 9.31
CA TRP A 40 -5.08 0.02 10.65
C TRP A 40 -6.13 -0.38 11.69
N GLU A 41 -5.66 -0.87 12.84
CA GLU A 41 -6.50 -1.16 14.01
C GLU A 41 -7.26 0.09 14.50
N ASN A 42 -8.28 -0.13 15.34
CA ASN A 42 -9.09 0.91 15.99
C ASN A 42 -9.99 1.77 15.07
N ASN A 43 -10.39 1.25 13.91
CA ASN A 43 -11.24 1.99 12.95
C ASN A 43 -10.64 3.34 12.51
N GLU A 44 -9.32 3.51 12.62
CA GLU A 44 -8.69 4.68 12.02
C GLU A 44 -8.86 4.59 10.50
N PRO A 45 -9.18 5.71 9.82
CA PRO A 45 -9.35 5.77 8.38
C PRO A 45 -7.96 5.72 7.72
N LYS A 46 -7.24 4.63 7.91
CA LYS A 46 -5.86 4.45 7.48
C LYS A 46 -5.58 3.01 7.09
N VAL A 47 -4.63 2.84 6.18
CA VAL A 47 -4.15 1.55 5.69
C VAL A 47 -2.63 1.58 5.62
N ASP A 48 -2.02 0.47 6.01
CA ASP A 48 -0.61 0.21 5.77
C ASP A 48 -0.45 -0.65 4.52
N VAL A 49 0.42 -0.22 3.62
CA VAL A 49 0.78 -0.94 2.41
C VAL A 49 2.20 -1.45 2.56
N HIS A 50 2.34 -2.74 2.82
CA HIS A 50 3.62 -3.41 2.93
C HIS A 50 4.11 -3.85 1.56
N LEU A 51 5.36 -3.52 1.24
CA LEU A 51 6.07 -3.89 0.04
C LEU A 51 7.22 -4.81 0.43
N ILE A 52 7.18 -6.08 0.03
CA ILE A 52 8.13 -7.09 0.48
C ILE A 52 8.68 -7.83 -0.73
N CYS A 53 10.01 -7.88 -0.89
CA CYS A 53 10.62 -8.73 -1.91
C CYS A 53 10.77 -10.16 -1.38
N GLU A 54 10.16 -11.12 -2.07
CA GLU A 54 10.28 -12.55 -1.71
C GLU A 54 11.69 -13.12 -1.93
N HIS A 55 12.49 -12.49 -2.80
CA HIS A 55 13.82 -12.98 -3.14
C HIS A 55 14.91 -12.52 -2.15
N CYS A 56 15.02 -11.21 -1.90
CA CYS A 56 16.07 -10.65 -1.05
C CYS A 56 15.59 -10.18 0.32
N GLY A 57 14.29 -10.29 0.62
CA GLY A 57 13.70 -9.90 1.92
C GLY A 57 13.64 -8.39 2.17
N THR A 58 14.05 -7.55 1.22
CA THR A 58 13.95 -6.10 1.35
C THR A 58 12.49 -5.71 1.49
N ARG A 59 12.20 -4.83 2.45
CA ARG A 59 10.84 -4.40 2.76
C ARG A 59 10.74 -2.89 2.94
N ASN A 60 9.57 -2.36 2.59
CA ASN A 60 9.18 -0.99 2.90
C ASN A 60 7.68 -0.94 3.23
N THR A 61 7.26 0.04 4.02
CA THR A 61 5.85 0.21 4.41
C THR A 61 5.42 1.64 4.07
N ILE A 62 4.26 1.77 3.43
CA ILE A 62 3.64 3.05 3.13
C ILE A 62 2.32 3.13 3.87
N THR A 63 2.24 4.07 4.78
CA THR A 63 1.01 4.37 5.51
C THR A 63 0.20 5.41 4.74
N LYS A 64 -1.09 5.18 4.55
CA LYS A 64 -2.00 6.11 3.87
C LYS A 64 -3.26 6.30 4.69
N GLU A 65 -3.84 7.49 4.60
CA GLU A 65 -5.22 7.70 5.02
C GLU A 65 -6.13 7.02 3.99
N ALA A 66 -7.03 6.18 4.48
CA ALA A 66 -8.07 5.55 3.68
C ALA A 66 -9.32 6.42 3.75
N GLU A 67 -9.73 6.97 2.61
CA GLU A 67 -10.98 7.72 2.54
C GLU A 67 -12.14 6.80 2.94
N VAL A 68 -12.92 7.23 3.94
CA VAL A 68 -14.10 6.50 4.40
C VAL A 68 -15.16 6.61 3.31
N VAL A 69 -15.16 5.70 2.34
CA VAL A 69 -16.21 5.64 1.32
C VAL A 69 -17.47 5.08 1.99
N GLY A 70 -18.26 5.98 2.57
CA GLY A 70 -19.65 5.72 2.97
C GLY A 70 -19.92 5.71 4.47
N SER A 71 -20.18 6.89 5.03
CA SER A 71 -21.31 6.99 5.96
C SER A 71 -22.56 6.64 5.17
N VAL A 72 -23.00 5.38 5.21
CA VAL A 72 -24.36 5.05 4.80
C VAL A 72 -25.26 5.67 5.87
N SER A 73 -25.70 6.91 5.63
CA SER A 73 -26.80 7.53 6.36
C SER A 73 -28.04 6.70 6.05
N ASN A 74 -28.27 5.64 6.82
CA ASN A 74 -29.50 4.87 6.76
C ASN A 74 -30.60 5.73 7.38
N GLY A 75 -31.10 6.68 6.59
CA GLY A 75 -32.27 7.48 6.89
C GLY A 75 -33.49 6.58 6.82
N ASN A 76 -33.79 5.89 7.91
CA ASN A 76 -35.06 5.24 8.14
C ASN A 76 -36.14 6.34 8.26
N ALA A 77 -36.63 6.83 7.13
CA ALA A 77 -37.89 7.55 7.03
C ALA A 77 -39.00 6.52 6.86
N PHE A 78 -39.44 5.93 7.97
CA PHE A 78 -40.76 5.28 8.03
C PHE A 78 -41.80 6.38 8.21
N GLY A 79 -42.63 6.55 7.18
CA GLY A 79 -43.87 7.32 7.23
C GLY A 79 -45.03 6.54 7.84
#